data_AF-A0A370TJB7-F1
#
_entry.id   AF-A0A370TJB7-F1
#
_cell.length_a   1.000
_cell.length_b   1.000
_cell.length_c   1.000
_cell.angle_alpha   90.00
_cell.angle_beta   90.00
_cell.angle_gamma   90.00
#
_symmetry.space_group_name_H-M   'P 1'
#
loop_
_entity.id
_entity.type
_entity.pdbx_description
1 polymer ?
#
loop_
_entity_poly.entity_id
_entity_poly.type
_entity_poly.pdbx_seq_one_letter_code
_entity_poly.pdbx_strand_id
1 'polypeptide(L)'
;MQLTSVLVPLLSLLPALVASTACVAGGPAAQVTSVKNCCLSYSGTWYQFYPNQAICVVADNVSWKYNNCVSKYSELDTRCIPGDGAGLSTAFGSPTYTGPRETITAA
;
A
#
# COMPACT_ATOMS: atom_id res chain seq x y z
N MET A 1 -16.79 -12.47 34.72
CA MET A 1 -15.97 -12.84 33.54
C MET A 1 -16.50 -12.05 32.35
N GLN A 2 -16.17 -10.77 32.26
CA GLN A 2 -16.77 -9.86 31.24
C GLN A 2 -15.72 -8.93 30.62
N LEU A 3 -14.62 -8.68 31.36
CA LEU A 3 -13.41 -8.00 30.85
C LEU A 3 -12.78 -8.72 29.65
N THR A 4 -12.79 -10.05 29.61
CA THR A 4 -12.25 -10.83 28.49
C THR A 4 -13.05 -10.68 27.20
N SER A 5 -14.38 -10.52 27.28
CA SER A 5 -15.22 -10.36 26.08
C SER A 5 -15.06 -9.00 25.38
N VAL A 6 -14.54 -7.98 26.06
CA VAL A 6 -14.29 -6.65 25.48
C VAL A 6 -12.87 -6.52 24.92
N LEU A 7 -11.91 -7.26 25.49
CA LEU A 7 -10.52 -7.25 25.05
C LEU A 7 -10.32 -7.86 23.66
N VAL A 8 -11.05 -8.93 23.33
CA VAL A 8 -10.94 -9.62 22.03
C VAL A 8 -11.32 -8.72 20.83
N PRO A 9 -12.46 -8.00 20.82
CA PRO A 9 -12.79 -7.10 19.72
C PRO A 9 -11.89 -5.85 19.66
N LEU A 10 -11.39 -5.38 20.81
CA LEU A 10 -10.40 -4.30 20.82
C LEU A 10 -9.09 -4.74 20.15
N LEU A 11 -8.62 -5.97 20.41
CA LEU A 11 -7.42 -6.52 19.79
C LEU A 11 -7.53 -6.64 18.26
N SER A 12 -8.72 -6.91 17.72
CA SER A 12 -8.94 -6.90 16.27
C SER A 12 -8.92 -5.50 15.63
N LEU A 13 -9.05 -4.43 16.42
CA LEU A 13 -8.95 -3.04 15.94
C LEU A 13 -7.51 -2.50 16.03
N LEU A 14 -6.63 -3.08 16.84
CA LEU A 14 -5.22 -2.68 16.90
C LEU A 14 -4.47 -2.65 15.55
N PRO A 15 -4.69 -3.56 14.58
CA PRO A 15 -4.06 -3.41 13.26
C PRO A 15 -4.52 -2.15 12.50
N ALA A 16 -5.68 -1.58 12.83
CA ALA A 16 -6.12 -0.28 12.29
C ALA A 16 -5.47 0.93 13.02
N LEU A 17 -4.86 0.72 14.19
CA LEU A 17 -4.11 1.76 14.90
C LEU A 17 -2.63 1.83 14.49
N VAL A 18 -2.13 0.84 13.77
CA VAL A 18 -0.76 0.90 13.24
C VAL A 18 -0.81 1.73 11.96
N ALA A 19 -0.16 2.89 12.00
CA ALA A 19 0.04 3.70 10.82
C ALA A 19 0.69 2.83 9.71
N SER A 20 0.08 2.83 8.54
CA SER A 20 0.43 1.93 7.44
C SER A 20 0.65 2.71 6.16
N THR A 21 1.73 2.36 5.45
CA THR A 21 2.10 2.94 4.17
C THR A 21 1.43 2.12 3.07
N ALA A 22 0.71 2.80 2.18
CA ALA A 22 0.19 2.22 0.95
C ALA A 22 1.11 2.56 -0.22
N CYS A 23 1.68 1.55 -0.88
CA CYS A 23 2.55 1.71 -2.04
C CYS A 23 1.89 1.15 -3.29
N VAL A 24 1.70 1.99 -4.31
CA VAL A 24 1.35 1.56 -5.66
C VAL A 24 2.59 1.03 -6.33
N ALA A 25 2.53 -0.19 -6.86
CA ALA A 25 3.56 -0.83 -7.67
C ALA A 25 3.07 -0.92 -9.12
N GLY A 26 3.48 0.01 -9.97
CA GLY A 26 3.19 0.01 -11.40
C GLY A 26 4.41 -0.39 -12.22
N GLY A 27 4.24 -1.22 -13.26
CA GLY A 27 5.35 -1.62 -14.13
C GLY A 27 5.10 -2.92 -14.90
N PRO A 28 6.15 -3.54 -15.45
CA PRO A 28 6.02 -4.82 -16.14
C PRO A 28 5.44 -5.92 -15.24
N ALA A 29 4.53 -6.74 -15.77
CA ALA A 29 3.78 -7.72 -14.98
C ALA A 29 4.67 -8.71 -14.21
N ALA A 30 5.82 -9.08 -14.77
CA ALA A 30 6.81 -9.93 -14.11
C ALA A 30 7.39 -9.26 -12.86
N GLN A 31 7.67 -7.96 -12.91
CA GLN A 31 8.23 -7.24 -11.77
C GLN A 31 7.16 -6.94 -10.71
N VAL A 32 5.92 -6.62 -11.11
CA VAL A 32 4.78 -6.48 -10.20
C VAL A 32 4.55 -7.80 -9.43
N THR A 33 4.66 -8.94 -10.10
CA THR A 33 4.61 -10.27 -9.47
C THR A 33 5.77 -10.48 -8.49
N SER A 34 6.97 -10.03 -8.82
CA SER A 34 8.12 -10.11 -7.89
C SER A 34 7.94 -9.22 -6.66
N VAL A 35 7.37 -8.03 -6.82
CA VAL A 35 7.09 -7.09 -5.71
C VAL A 35 5.97 -7.60 -4.79
N LYS A 36 5.03 -8.40 -5.31
CA LYS A 36 4.08 -9.13 -4.46
C LYS A 36 4.80 -9.94 -3.37
N ASN A 37 5.89 -10.62 -3.73
CA ASN A 37 6.66 -11.40 -2.77
C ASN A 37 7.35 -10.49 -1.74
N CYS A 38 7.85 -9.32 -2.15
CA CYS A 38 8.35 -8.31 -1.21
C CYS A 38 7.27 -7.88 -0.21
N CYS A 39 6.06 -7.62 -0.69
CA CYS A 39 4.92 -7.21 0.14
C CYS A 39 4.59 -8.27 1.20
N LEU A 40 4.37 -9.50 0.76
CA LEU A 40 3.99 -10.62 1.64
C LEU A 40 5.10 -11.00 2.63
N SER A 41 6.37 -10.88 2.24
CA SER A 41 7.52 -11.17 3.12
C SER A 41 7.60 -10.25 4.34
N TYR A 42 6.99 -9.06 4.26
CA TYR A 42 6.95 -8.10 5.36
C TYR A 42 5.54 -7.96 5.96
N SER A 43 4.73 -9.02 5.87
CA SER A 43 3.36 -9.09 6.39
C SER A 43 2.44 -8.00 5.82
N GLY A 44 2.75 -7.52 4.62
CA GLY A 44 1.91 -6.58 3.89
C GLY A 44 0.69 -7.25 3.27
N THR A 45 -0.34 -6.45 3.01
CA THR A 45 -1.53 -6.88 2.29
C THR A 45 -1.42 -6.45 0.83
N TRP A 46 -1.68 -7.38 -0.09
CA TRP A 46 -1.56 -7.17 -1.53
C TRP A 46 -2.93 -7.05 -2.18
N TYR A 47 -3.14 -5.98 -2.94
CA TYR A 47 -4.35 -5.71 -3.71
C TYR A 47 -3.97 -5.55 -5.18
N GLN A 48 -4.51 -6.38 -6.06
CA GLN A 48 -4.16 -6.35 -7.47
C GLN A 48 -5.42 -6.41 -8.33
N PHE A 49 -5.59 -5.39 -9.17
CA PHE A 49 -6.69 -5.28 -10.12
C PHE A 49 -6.23 -5.52 -11.56
N TYR A 50 -4.96 -5.21 -11.86
CA TYR A 50 -4.37 -5.37 -13.19
C TYR A 50 -3.04 -6.14 -13.11
N PRO A 51 -2.61 -6.82 -14.18
CA PRO A 51 -1.35 -7.56 -14.19
C PRO A 51 -0.12 -6.65 -14.04
N ASN A 52 -0.22 -5.40 -14.49
CA ASN A 52 0.85 -4.39 -14.50
C ASN A 52 0.72 -3.33 -13.38
N GLN A 53 -0.23 -3.47 -12.46
CA GLN A 53 -0.42 -2.53 -11.37
C GLN A 53 -1.06 -3.20 -10.15
N ALA A 54 -0.50 -2.91 -8.97
CA ALA A 54 -1.04 -3.38 -7.70
C ALA A 54 -0.74 -2.39 -6.56
N ILE A 55 -1.35 -2.60 -5.41
CA ILE A 55 -1.15 -1.84 -4.18
C ILE A 55 -0.66 -2.80 -3.10
N CYS A 56 0.44 -2.44 -2.44
CA CYS A 56 0.91 -3.09 -1.24
C CYS A 56 0.67 -2.18 -0.04
N VAL A 57 -0.01 -2.69 0.99
CA VAL A 57 -0.19 -1.98 2.27
C VAL A 57 0.68 -2.65 3.33
N VAL A 58 1.63 -1.92 3.90
CA VAL A 58 2.58 -2.40 4.90
C VAL A 58 2.59 -1.47 6.11
N ALA A 59 2.91 -1.99 7.30
CA ALA A 59 3.07 -1.14 8.48
C ALA A 59 4.26 -0.18 8.30
N ASP A 60 4.15 1.05 8.80
CA ASP A 60 5.16 2.10 8.59
C ASP A 60 6.55 1.70 9.09
N ASN A 61 6.63 0.94 10.19
CA ASN A 61 7.88 0.45 10.77
C ASN A 61 8.65 -0.54 9.87
N VAL A 62 7.99 -1.13 8.87
CA VAL A 62 8.59 -2.06 7.89
C VAL A 62 8.56 -1.53 6.45
N SER A 63 7.98 -0.35 6.21
CA SER A 63 7.91 0.30 4.89
C SER A 63 9.29 0.46 4.22
N TRP A 64 10.33 0.76 5.00
CA TRP A 64 11.70 0.87 4.50
C TRP A 64 12.24 -0.45 3.92
N LYS A 65 11.85 -1.60 4.50
CA LYS A 65 12.25 -2.92 4.01
C LYS A 65 11.57 -3.22 2.69
N TYR A 66 10.28 -2.89 2.58
CA TYR A 66 9.55 -2.98 1.33
C TYR A 66 10.22 -2.12 0.25
N ASN A 67 10.48 -0.84 0.52
CA ASN A 67 11.14 0.06 -0.44
C ASN A 67 12.51 -0.46 -0.90
N ASN A 68 13.34 -0.99 0.01
CA ASN A 68 14.64 -1.58 -0.35
C ASN A 68 14.51 -2.88 -1.16
N CYS A 69 13.41 -3.62 -1.00
CA CYS A 69 13.12 -4.78 -1.83
C CYS A 69 12.71 -4.35 -3.25
N VAL A 70 11.89 -3.30 -3.35
CA VAL A 70 11.37 -2.79 -4.63
C VAL A 70 12.44 -2.03 -5.42
N SER A 71 13.38 -1.35 -4.76
CA SER A 71 14.46 -0.61 -5.42
C SER A 71 15.39 -1.47 -6.29
N LYS A 72 15.29 -2.80 -6.18
CA LYS A 72 16.00 -3.76 -7.05
C LYS A 72 15.42 -3.85 -8.46
N TYR A 73 14.23 -3.28 -8.69
CA TYR A 73 13.52 -3.34 -9.94
C TYR A 73 13.41 -1.94 -10.55
N SER A 74 14.24 -1.67 -11.56
CA SER A 74 14.39 -0.34 -12.15
C SER A 74 13.21 0.11 -13.02
N GLU A 75 12.36 -0.80 -13.47
CA GLU A 75 11.21 -0.49 -14.34
C GLU A 75 9.90 -0.34 -13.55
N LEU A 76 9.96 -0.45 -12.23
CA LEU A 76 8.82 -0.21 -11.35
C LEU A 76 8.70 1.28 -11.02
N ASP A 77 7.57 1.87 -11.38
CA ASP A 77 7.13 3.15 -10.84
C ASP A 77 6.37 2.88 -9.54
N THR A 78 7.09 3.02 -8.43
CA THR A 78 6.54 2.80 -7.10
C THR A 78 6.29 4.12 -6.39
N ARG A 79 5.07 4.33 -5.90
CA ARG A 79 4.68 5.53 -5.16
C ARG A 79 4.03 5.13 -3.84
N CYS A 80 4.59 5.63 -2.74
CA CYS A 80 4.14 5.29 -1.40
C CYS A 80 3.51 6.50 -0.71
N ILE A 81 2.36 6.28 -0.09
CA ILE A 81 1.62 7.24 0.73
C ILE A 81 1.64 6.72 2.17
N PRO A 82 2.32 7.41 3.11
CA PRO A 82 2.32 7.04 4.51
C PRO A 82 0.94 7.19 5.17
N GLY A 83 0.70 6.42 6.23
CA GLY A 83 -0.61 6.34 6.90
C GLY A 83 -1.01 7.60 7.67
N ASP A 84 -0.05 8.48 7.95
CA ASP A 84 -0.28 9.82 8.51
C ASP A 84 -0.82 10.83 7.47
N GLY A 85 -0.93 10.39 6.22
CA GLY A 85 -1.42 11.21 5.13
C GLY A 85 -0.40 12.19 4.57
N ALA A 86 0.85 12.15 5.04
CA ALA A 86 1.91 13.04 4.55
C ALA A 86 2.11 12.84 3.04
N GLY A 87 2.15 13.95 2.31
CA GLY A 87 2.33 13.93 0.86
C GLY A 87 1.05 13.72 0.04
N LEU A 88 -0.13 13.47 0.64
CA LEU A 88 -1.41 13.47 -0.11
C LEU A 88 -1.73 14.84 -0.72
N SER A 89 -1.37 15.94 -0.03
CA SER A 89 -1.51 17.31 -0.55
C SER A 89 -0.65 17.60 -1.78
N THR A 90 0.40 16.80 -2.00
CA THR A 90 1.32 16.90 -3.15
C THR A 90 1.17 15.76 -4.16
N ALA A 91 0.56 14.63 -3.77
CA ALA A 91 0.44 13.43 -4.59
C ALA A 91 -0.88 13.36 -5.38
N PHE A 92 -1.92 14.08 -4.93
CA PHE A 92 -3.17 14.23 -5.68
C PHE A 92 -3.38 15.69 -6.04
N GLY A 93 -2.96 16.04 -7.25
CA GLY A 93 -3.15 17.37 -7.82
C GLY A 93 -1.84 18.11 -8.00
N SER A 94 -1.13 17.79 -9.09
CA SER A 94 -0.60 18.92 -9.85
C SER A 94 -1.83 19.70 -10.33
N PRO A 95 -1.96 21.02 -10.08
CA PRO A 95 -3.06 21.82 -10.63
C PRO A 95 -3.12 21.80 -12.17
N THR A 96 -2.12 21.18 -12.81
CA THR A 96 -2.01 20.94 -14.26
C THR A 96 -2.38 19.52 -14.71
N TYR A 97 -2.80 18.59 -13.84
CA TYR A 97 -3.31 17.30 -14.32
C TYR A 97 -4.69 17.49 -14.97
N THR A 98 -4.70 17.58 -16.30
CA THR A 98 -5.90 17.66 -17.16
C THR A 98 -6.32 16.32 -17.77
N GLY A 99 -5.67 15.22 -17.35
CA GLY A 99 -6.10 13.87 -17.75
C GLY A 99 -7.47 13.52 -17.15
N PRO A 100 -8.20 12.56 -17.75
CA PRO A 100 -9.47 12.13 -17.18
C PRO A 100 -9.28 11.63 -15.76
N ARG A 101 -10.14 12.08 -14.85
CA ARG A 101 -10.26 11.54 -13.50
C ARG A 101 -10.95 10.19 -13.63
N GLU A 102 -10.20 9.11 -13.50
CA GLU A 102 -10.79 7.77 -13.50
C GLU A 102 -11.42 7.49 -12.13
N THR A 103 -12.74 7.64 -12.07
CA THR A 103 -13.54 7.16 -10.94
C THR A 103 -13.70 5.65 -11.11
N ILE A 104 -13.08 4.87 -10.25
CA ILE A 104 -13.23 3.41 -10.23
C ILE A 104 -14.62 3.10 -9.67
N THR A 105 -15.56 2.71 -10.53
CA THR A 105 -16.85 2.17 -10.12
C THR A 105 -16.67 0.67 -9.86
N ALA A 106 -16.91 0.22 -8.63
CA ALA A 106 -16.96 -1.21 -8.32
C ALA A 106 -18.13 -1.85 -9.09
N ALA A 107 -17.86 -2.94 -9.81
CA ALA A 107 -18.86 -3.78 -10.46
C ALA A 107 -19.46 -4.78 -9.46
#